data_AF-A0A2V7YVI8-F1
#
_entry.id   AF-A0A2V7YVI8-F1
#
_cell.length_a   1.000
_cell.length_b   1.000
_cell.length_c   1.000
_cell.angle_alpha   90.00
_cell.angle_beta   90.00
_cell.angle_gamma   90.00
#
_symmetry.space_group_name_H-M   'P 1'
#
loop_
_entity.id
_entity.type
_entity.pdbx_description
1 polymer ?
#
loop_
_entity_poly.entity_id
_entity_poly.type
_entity_poly.pdbx_seq_one_letter_code
_entity_poly.pdbx_strand_id
1 'polypeptide(L)'
;MARKERALLFLKIAAAGVLLLLALAPLAPAGQGGAAAPNDPIAANAGRMVDEGRQTFRYDTFGDQVFWSRILGIHEALKTVSPRTALTVGLKVDADALPPGILAHANLDDPAVTAELLRRNAVVGVRGFFNQDGTLRAAGITCALCHSTVDDSVAPGVGKRLDGWPNRDLNVGAVVNLAPNLQPVATLLGVDEATVRTVLQSWGPGRFDAEL
;
A
#
# COMPACT_ATOMS: atom_id res chain seq x y z
N MET A 1 47.89 50.72 31.75
CA MET A 1 47.63 49.57 32.65
C MET A 1 46.16 49.12 32.69
N ALA A 2 45.17 50.01 32.62
CA ALA A 2 43.75 49.69 32.88
C ALA A 2 42.98 48.78 31.88
N ARG A 3 43.49 48.55 30.65
CA ARG A 3 42.75 47.78 29.61
C ARG A 3 42.94 46.27 29.69
N LYS A 4 44.13 45.82 30.14
CA LYS A 4 44.47 44.39 30.26
C LYS A 4 43.79 43.75 31.47
N GLU A 5 43.67 44.47 32.58
CA GLU A 5 43.01 43.98 33.81
C GLU A 5 41.50 43.78 33.61
N ARG A 6 40.84 44.69 32.87
CA ARG A 6 39.43 44.54 32.50
C ARG A 6 39.21 43.31 31.61
N ALA A 7 40.08 43.08 30.62
CA ALA A 7 39.99 41.91 29.74
C ALA A 7 40.19 40.57 30.48
N LEU A 8 41.13 40.51 31.44
CA LEU A 8 41.30 39.33 32.28
C LEU A 8 40.11 39.10 33.23
N LEU A 9 39.48 40.16 33.73
CA LEU A 9 38.30 40.05 34.59
C LEU A 9 37.09 39.52 33.81
N PHE A 10 36.86 40.02 32.58
CA PHE A 10 35.81 39.50 31.70
C PHE A 10 36.04 38.03 31.30
N LEU A 11 37.29 37.64 31.02
CA LEU A 11 37.61 36.25 30.66
C LEU A 11 37.41 35.28 31.84
N LYS A 12 37.72 35.71 33.07
CA LYS A 12 37.48 34.90 34.28
C LYS A 12 35.99 34.78 34.61
N ILE A 13 35.20 35.83 34.42
CA ILE A 13 33.74 35.80 34.64
C ILE A 13 33.06 34.94 33.56
N ALA A 14 33.50 35.03 32.30
CA ALA A 14 33.00 34.16 31.24
C ALA A 14 33.36 32.68 31.46
N ALA A 15 34.58 32.39 31.92
CA ALA A 15 34.99 31.02 32.24
C ALA A 15 34.22 30.45 33.45
N ALA A 16 33.99 31.25 34.50
CA ALA A 16 33.19 30.83 35.65
C ALA A 16 31.70 30.64 35.30
N GLY A 17 31.16 31.46 34.39
CA GLY A 17 29.79 31.31 33.88
C GLY A 17 29.59 30.04 33.05
N VAL A 18 30.56 29.69 32.20
CA VAL A 18 30.52 28.45 31.40
C VAL A 18 30.69 27.20 32.28
N LEU A 19 31.55 27.24 33.30
CA LEU A 19 31.69 26.15 34.27
C LEU A 19 30.43 25.96 35.15
N LEU A 20 29.74 27.05 35.51
CA LEU A 20 28.49 26.97 36.28
C LEU A 20 27.31 26.47 35.41
N LEU A 21 27.26 26.81 34.12
CA LEU A 21 26.27 26.30 33.17
C LEU A 21 26.49 24.81 32.82
N LEU A 22 27.72 24.31 32.87
CA LEU A 22 28.03 22.88 32.69
C LEU A 22 27.70 22.05 33.95
N ALA A 23 27.68 22.65 35.13
CA ALA A 23 27.35 21.96 36.39
C ALA A 23 25.83 21.85 36.68
N LEU A 24 25.00 22.58 35.92
CA LEU A 24 23.54 22.64 36.09
C LEU A 24 22.76 21.99 34.93
N ALA A 25 23.44 21.36 33.98
CA ALA A 25 22.76 20.50 33.02
C ALA A 25 22.17 19.30 33.78
N PRO A 26 20.84 19.07 33.76
CA PRO A 26 20.31 17.85 34.29
C PRO A 26 20.97 16.71 33.52
N LEU A 27 21.64 15.81 34.24
CA LEU A 27 21.91 14.47 33.76
C LEU A 27 20.55 13.86 33.48
N ALA A 28 20.03 14.09 32.27
CA ALA A 28 18.99 13.25 31.73
C ALA A 28 19.56 11.84 31.85
N PRO A 29 18.90 10.92 32.60
CA PRO A 29 19.34 9.54 32.58
C PRO A 29 19.35 9.18 31.10
N ALA A 30 20.54 8.83 30.57
CA ALA A 30 20.63 8.17 29.29
C ALA A 30 19.65 7.02 29.42
N GLY A 31 18.51 7.12 28.73
CA GLY A 31 17.51 6.08 28.73
C GLY A 31 18.27 4.84 28.33
N GLN A 32 18.51 3.96 29.28
CA GLN A 32 18.95 2.62 28.97
C GLN A 32 17.78 2.08 28.16
N GLY A 33 17.88 2.18 26.84
CA GLY A 33 17.11 1.36 25.93
C GLY A 33 17.54 -0.04 26.27
N GLY A 34 16.93 -0.61 27.31
CA GLY A 34 17.19 -1.95 27.76
C GLY A 34 17.01 -2.81 26.53
N ALA A 35 18.11 -3.39 26.04
CA ALA A 35 18.02 -4.40 25.02
C ALA A 35 16.99 -5.40 25.53
N ALA A 36 15.88 -5.56 24.79
CA ALA A 36 14.81 -6.44 25.18
C ALA A 36 15.43 -7.78 25.58
N ALA A 37 15.09 -8.26 26.78
CA ALA A 37 15.65 -9.51 27.27
C ALA A 37 15.44 -10.59 26.20
N PRO A 38 16.42 -11.49 25.97
CA PRO A 38 16.19 -12.65 25.11
C PRO A 38 14.90 -13.36 25.57
N ASN A 39 13.93 -13.49 24.66
CA ASN A 39 12.56 -13.98 24.95
C ASN A 39 11.66 -13.05 25.78
N ASP A 40 11.75 -11.73 25.59
CA ASP A 40 10.74 -10.80 26.11
C ASP A 40 9.34 -11.12 25.52
N PRO A 41 8.37 -11.58 26.33
CA PRO A 41 7.04 -11.92 25.85
C PRO A 41 6.30 -10.70 25.26
N ILE A 42 6.61 -9.48 25.69
CA ILE A 42 6.01 -8.26 25.16
C ILE A 42 6.52 -8.01 23.73
N ALA A 43 7.84 -8.09 23.53
CA ALA A 43 8.44 -7.97 22.19
C ALA A 43 7.95 -9.06 21.23
N ALA A 44 7.86 -10.32 21.70
CA ALA A 44 7.32 -11.42 20.90
C ALA A 44 5.84 -11.21 20.52
N ASN A 45 5.02 -10.74 21.47
CA ASN A 45 3.62 -10.38 21.20
C ASN A 45 3.50 -9.22 20.20
N ALA A 46 4.34 -8.19 20.34
CA ALA A 46 4.37 -7.06 19.41
C ALA A 46 4.72 -7.49 17.98
N GLY A 47 5.73 -8.35 17.82
CA GLY A 47 6.09 -8.92 16.51
C GLY A 47 4.92 -9.67 15.86
N ARG A 48 4.26 -10.55 16.62
CA ARG A 48 3.07 -11.27 16.15
C ARG A 48 1.94 -10.33 15.73
N MET A 49 1.62 -9.31 16.53
CA MET A 49 0.55 -8.35 16.18
C MET A 49 0.87 -7.57 14.90
N VAL A 50 2.14 -7.23 14.66
CA VAL A 50 2.57 -6.58 13.40
C VAL A 50 2.41 -7.52 12.21
N ASP A 51 2.77 -8.80 12.36
CA ASP A 51 2.63 -9.79 11.29
C ASP A 51 1.15 -10.09 11.00
N GLU A 52 0.30 -10.21 12.02
CA GLU A 52 -1.15 -10.35 11.89
C GLU A 52 -1.75 -9.13 11.18
N GLY A 53 -1.40 -7.91 11.62
CA GLY A 53 -1.84 -6.68 10.98
C GLY A 53 -1.41 -6.59 9.52
N ARG A 54 -0.17 -7.01 9.20
CA ARG A 54 0.34 -7.10 7.83
C ARG A 54 -0.46 -8.10 6.99
N GLN A 55 -0.81 -9.26 7.54
CA GLN A 55 -1.63 -10.26 6.87
C GLN A 55 -3.01 -9.68 6.53
N THR A 56 -3.68 -9.07 7.50
CA THR A 56 -4.98 -8.42 7.30
C THR A 56 -4.90 -7.32 6.25
N PHE A 57 -3.93 -6.41 6.39
CA PHE A 57 -3.74 -5.31 5.45
C PHE A 57 -3.54 -5.79 3.99
N ARG A 58 -2.79 -6.89 3.81
CA ARG A 58 -2.45 -7.41 2.49
C ARG A 58 -3.57 -8.24 1.86
N TYR A 59 -4.28 -9.04 2.64
CA TYR A 59 -5.08 -10.15 2.10
C TYR A 59 -6.53 -10.20 2.57
N ASP A 60 -6.87 -9.52 3.67
CA ASP A 60 -8.26 -9.47 4.12
C ASP A 60 -9.03 -8.42 3.30
N THR A 61 -10.08 -8.89 2.65
CA THR A 61 -11.03 -8.04 1.95
C THR A 61 -12.09 -7.48 2.90
N PHE A 62 -12.76 -6.40 2.53
CA PHE A 62 -13.84 -5.79 3.31
C PHE A 62 -15.16 -6.60 3.35
N GLY A 63 -15.17 -7.85 2.89
CA GLY A 63 -16.42 -8.59 2.65
C GLY A 63 -17.20 -8.08 1.43
N ASP A 64 -16.52 -7.33 0.56
CA ASP A 64 -17.05 -6.56 -0.55
C ASP A 64 -17.18 -7.36 -1.86
N GLN A 65 -16.87 -8.65 -1.85
CA GLN A 65 -16.94 -9.50 -3.05
C GLN A 65 -18.38 -9.66 -3.53
N VAL A 66 -19.36 -9.53 -2.63
CA VAL A 66 -20.78 -9.45 -3.02
C VAL A 66 -21.00 -8.24 -3.90
N PHE A 67 -20.52 -7.07 -3.50
CA PHE A 67 -20.65 -5.86 -4.28
C PHE A 67 -19.86 -5.95 -5.59
N TRP A 68 -18.56 -6.17 -5.51
CA TRP A 68 -17.69 -6.18 -6.69
C TRP A 68 -18.02 -7.30 -7.67
N SER A 69 -18.28 -8.52 -7.19
CA SER A 69 -18.44 -9.68 -8.07
C SER A 69 -19.88 -10.00 -8.36
N ARG A 70 -20.74 -10.14 -7.34
CA ARG A 70 -22.13 -10.54 -7.58
C ARG A 70 -22.98 -9.41 -8.14
N ILE A 71 -22.79 -8.18 -7.63
CA ILE A 71 -23.60 -7.02 -8.03
C ILE A 71 -23.01 -6.38 -9.29
N LEU A 72 -21.73 -6.01 -9.28
CA LEU A 72 -21.11 -5.30 -10.41
C LEU A 72 -20.53 -6.23 -11.49
N GLY A 73 -20.21 -7.49 -11.15
CA GLY A 73 -19.69 -8.46 -12.12
C GLY A 73 -18.19 -8.34 -12.41
N ILE A 74 -17.38 -7.68 -11.56
CA ILE A 74 -15.97 -7.38 -11.87
C ILE A 74 -15.13 -8.63 -12.18
N HIS A 75 -15.41 -9.74 -11.52
CA HIS A 75 -14.71 -11.01 -11.74
C HIS A 75 -14.85 -11.54 -13.18
N GLU A 76 -15.92 -11.22 -13.91
CA GLU A 76 -16.05 -11.56 -15.33
C GLU A 76 -15.11 -10.72 -16.19
N ALA A 77 -14.97 -9.42 -15.86
CA ALA A 77 -14.01 -8.56 -16.54
C ALA A 77 -12.55 -8.96 -16.22
N LEU A 78 -12.25 -9.34 -14.99
CA LEU A 78 -10.90 -9.79 -14.61
C LEU A 78 -10.46 -11.06 -15.36
N LYS A 79 -11.38 -11.89 -15.86
CA LYS A 79 -11.06 -13.04 -16.71
C LYS A 79 -10.55 -12.64 -18.11
N THR A 80 -10.79 -11.40 -18.54
CA THR A 80 -10.43 -10.92 -19.88
C THR A 80 -9.31 -9.88 -19.86
N VAL A 81 -8.95 -9.35 -18.70
CA VAL A 81 -7.87 -8.37 -18.52
C VAL A 81 -6.51 -9.07 -18.52
N SER A 82 -5.60 -8.64 -19.41
CA SER A 82 -4.21 -9.09 -19.42
C SER A 82 -3.36 -8.38 -18.35
N PRO A 83 -2.21 -8.95 -17.94
CA PRO A 83 -1.30 -8.27 -17.02
C PRO A 83 -0.86 -6.89 -17.52
N ARG A 84 -0.61 -6.73 -18.83
CA ARG A 84 -0.22 -5.43 -19.40
C ARG A 84 -1.31 -4.38 -19.22
N THR A 85 -2.57 -4.74 -19.47
CA THR A 85 -3.71 -3.84 -19.24
C THR A 85 -3.85 -3.51 -17.76
N ALA A 86 -3.72 -4.50 -16.88
CA ALA A 86 -3.76 -4.28 -15.42
C ALA A 86 -2.69 -3.29 -14.94
N LEU A 87 -1.45 -3.45 -15.41
CA LEU A 87 -0.35 -2.53 -15.10
C LEU A 87 -0.61 -1.11 -15.65
N THR A 88 -1.22 -1.00 -16.84
CA THR A 88 -1.55 0.29 -17.46
C THR A 88 -2.55 1.10 -16.64
N VAL A 89 -3.47 0.44 -15.92
CA VAL A 89 -4.42 1.11 -15.02
C VAL A 89 -3.89 1.28 -13.58
N GLY A 90 -2.59 1.03 -13.37
CA GLY A 90 -1.91 1.27 -12.08
C GLY A 90 -2.06 0.16 -11.05
N LEU A 91 -2.56 -1.02 -11.44
CA LEU A 91 -2.45 -2.21 -10.57
C LEU A 91 -0.98 -2.63 -10.49
N LYS A 92 -0.57 -3.17 -9.34
CA LYS A 92 0.82 -3.59 -9.08
C LYS A 92 0.92 -5.09 -8.93
N VAL A 93 2.10 -5.63 -9.25
CA VAL A 93 2.41 -7.06 -9.08
C VAL A 93 3.56 -7.21 -8.10
N ASP A 94 3.32 -7.94 -7.02
CA ASP A 94 4.33 -8.34 -6.04
C ASP A 94 5.17 -9.50 -6.59
N ALA A 95 6.43 -9.23 -6.89
CA ALA A 95 7.38 -10.22 -7.37
C ALA A 95 7.78 -11.23 -6.30
N ASP A 96 7.73 -10.87 -5.00
CA ASP A 96 8.10 -11.79 -3.91
C ASP A 96 7.03 -12.87 -3.68
N ALA A 97 5.81 -12.65 -4.16
CA ALA A 97 4.73 -13.65 -4.15
C ALA A 97 4.87 -14.70 -5.27
N LEU A 98 5.84 -14.53 -6.17
CA LEU A 98 6.00 -15.32 -7.38
C LEU A 98 7.29 -16.16 -7.35
N PRO A 99 7.29 -17.37 -7.95
CA PRO A 99 8.51 -18.09 -8.18
C PRO A 99 9.50 -17.27 -9.03
N PRO A 100 10.82 -17.31 -8.73
CA PRO A 100 11.82 -16.60 -9.51
C PRO A 100 11.72 -16.93 -11.01
N GLY A 101 11.77 -15.90 -11.86
CA GLY A 101 11.78 -16.04 -13.32
C GLY A 101 10.42 -16.29 -13.98
N ILE A 102 9.32 -16.47 -13.24
CA ILE A 102 8.01 -16.76 -13.84
C ILE A 102 7.54 -15.65 -14.80
N LEU A 103 7.81 -14.39 -14.47
CA LEU A 103 7.41 -13.25 -15.30
C LEU A 103 8.28 -13.07 -16.56
N ALA A 104 9.51 -13.58 -16.57
CA ALA A 104 10.42 -13.43 -17.71
C ALA A 104 9.96 -14.23 -18.95
N HIS A 105 9.17 -15.27 -18.73
CA HIS A 105 8.66 -16.16 -19.78
C HIS A 105 7.14 -16.07 -19.95
N ALA A 106 6.47 -15.24 -19.16
CA ALA A 106 5.02 -15.08 -19.22
C ALA A 106 4.61 -14.20 -20.41
N ASN A 107 3.55 -14.60 -21.11
CA ASN A 107 2.88 -13.72 -22.07
C ASN A 107 2.01 -12.71 -21.31
N LEU A 108 2.48 -11.47 -21.14
CA LEU A 108 1.74 -10.42 -20.42
C LEU A 108 0.51 -9.89 -21.17
N ASP A 109 0.22 -10.39 -22.38
CA ASP A 109 -1.02 -10.13 -23.10
C ASP A 109 -2.08 -11.22 -22.90
N ASP A 110 -1.73 -12.35 -22.26
CA ASP A 110 -2.65 -13.44 -21.97
C ASP A 110 -3.40 -13.22 -20.65
N PRO A 111 -4.75 -13.08 -20.66
CA PRO A 111 -5.55 -12.96 -19.43
C PRO A 111 -5.42 -14.15 -18.48
N ALA A 112 -5.05 -15.34 -18.96
CA ALA A 112 -4.78 -16.49 -18.09
C ALA A 112 -3.63 -16.21 -17.11
N VAL A 113 -2.67 -15.37 -17.49
CA VAL A 113 -1.59 -14.93 -16.60
C VAL A 113 -2.15 -14.06 -15.46
N THR A 114 -3.10 -13.17 -15.73
CA THR A 114 -3.77 -12.39 -14.66
C THR A 114 -4.47 -13.30 -13.66
N ALA A 115 -5.19 -14.32 -14.14
CA ALA A 115 -5.83 -15.29 -13.26
C ALA A 115 -4.83 -16.04 -12.38
N GLU A 116 -3.65 -16.39 -12.93
CA GLU A 116 -2.58 -17.02 -12.16
C GLU A 116 -1.93 -16.08 -11.13
N LEU A 117 -1.72 -14.81 -11.49
CA LEU A 117 -1.22 -13.80 -10.55
C LEU A 117 -2.20 -13.60 -9.37
N LEU A 118 -3.51 -13.55 -9.65
CA LEU A 118 -4.55 -13.47 -8.63
C LEU A 118 -4.58 -14.72 -7.75
N ARG A 119 -4.41 -15.91 -8.33
CA ARG A 119 -4.35 -17.18 -7.59
C ARG A 119 -3.17 -17.22 -6.61
N ARG A 120 -2.04 -16.61 -6.98
CA ARG A 120 -0.85 -16.48 -6.15
C ARG A 120 -0.89 -15.30 -5.17
N ASN A 121 -1.97 -14.52 -5.16
CA ASN A 121 -2.08 -13.25 -4.41
C ASN A 121 -0.96 -12.25 -4.75
N ALA A 122 -0.51 -12.25 -6.01
CA ALA A 122 0.54 -11.39 -6.50
C ALA A 122 0.02 -10.02 -6.99
N VAL A 123 -1.27 -9.91 -7.35
CA VAL A 123 -1.87 -8.61 -7.66
C VAL A 123 -2.12 -7.84 -6.36
N VAL A 124 -1.35 -6.78 -6.13
CA VAL A 124 -1.38 -6.02 -4.88
C VAL A 124 -2.77 -5.40 -4.70
N GLY A 125 -3.41 -5.70 -3.57
CA GLY A 125 -4.70 -5.12 -3.22
C GLY A 125 -5.93 -5.82 -3.80
N VAL A 126 -5.77 -6.85 -4.64
CA VAL A 126 -6.91 -7.57 -5.24
C VAL A 126 -6.85 -9.05 -4.86
N ARG A 127 -7.88 -9.53 -4.17
CA ARG A 127 -7.99 -10.92 -3.73
C ARG A 127 -8.94 -11.70 -4.63
N GLY A 128 -8.41 -12.70 -5.33
CA GLY A 128 -9.22 -13.62 -6.15
C GLY A 128 -9.71 -14.84 -5.38
N PHE A 129 -10.97 -15.21 -5.58
CA PHE A 129 -11.61 -16.42 -5.04
C PHE A 129 -11.94 -17.34 -6.20
N PHE A 130 -11.47 -18.58 -6.14
CA PHE A 130 -11.53 -19.52 -7.25
C PHE A 130 -12.44 -20.71 -6.96
N ASN A 131 -13.03 -21.27 -8.00
CA ASN A 131 -13.71 -22.56 -7.98
C ASN A 131 -12.70 -23.71 -7.93
N GLN A 132 -13.20 -24.93 -7.68
CA GLN A 132 -12.38 -26.14 -7.69
C GLN A 132 -11.76 -26.44 -9.07
N ASP A 133 -12.45 -26.06 -10.15
CA ASP A 133 -11.95 -26.18 -11.53
C ASP A 133 -10.90 -25.10 -11.89
N GLY A 134 -10.56 -24.22 -10.95
CA GLY A 134 -9.60 -23.14 -11.15
C GLY A 134 -10.19 -21.88 -11.78
N THR A 135 -11.48 -21.81 -12.09
CA THR A 135 -12.09 -20.58 -12.65
C THR A 135 -12.26 -19.50 -11.57
N LEU A 136 -12.06 -18.22 -11.92
CA LEU A 136 -12.25 -17.09 -11.01
C LEU A 136 -13.76 -16.94 -10.72
N ARG A 137 -14.15 -17.09 -9.45
CA ARG A 137 -15.53 -17.00 -8.98
C ARG A 137 -15.89 -15.62 -8.43
N ALA A 138 -14.94 -14.97 -7.75
CA ALA A 138 -15.14 -13.65 -7.19
C ALA A 138 -13.80 -12.93 -6.99
N ALA A 139 -13.86 -11.62 -6.85
CA ALA A 139 -12.77 -10.77 -6.42
C ALA A 139 -13.28 -9.74 -5.40
N GLY A 140 -12.41 -9.34 -4.48
CA GLY A 140 -12.60 -8.21 -3.57
C GLY A 140 -11.30 -7.42 -3.44
N ILE A 141 -11.39 -6.25 -2.81
CA ILE A 141 -10.22 -5.37 -2.62
C ILE A 141 -9.75 -5.39 -1.17
N THR A 142 -8.48 -5.06 -0.95
CA THR A 142 -7.86 -4.97 0.38
C THR A 142 -7.28 -3.57 0.60
N CYS A 143 -6.83 -3.28 1.82
CA CYS A 143 -6.18 -2.00 2.16
C CYS A 143 -4.98 -1.70 1.24
N ALA A 144 -4.24 -2.73 0.84
CA ALA A 144 -3.06 -2.61 -0.01
C ALA A 144 -3.34 -2.07 -1.43
N LEU A 145 -4.59 -2.06 -1.90
CA LEU A 145 -4.91 -1.55 -3.25
C LEU A 145 -4.51 -0.07 -3.41
N CYS A 146 -4.84 0.73 -2.40
CA CYS A 146 -4.54 2.15 -2.37
C CYS A 146 -3.31 2.48 -1.50
N HIS A 147 -3.01 1.65 -0.50
CA HIS A 147 -1.97 1.92 0.50
C HIS A 147 -0.67 1.11 0.33
N SER A 148 -0.49 0.44 -0.82
CA SER A 148 0.79 -0.16 -1.19
C SER A 148 1.16 0.16 -2.63
N THR A 149 2.46 0.22 -2.89
CA THR A 149 3.03 0.17 -4.23
C THR A 149 4.15 -0.87 -4.26
N VAL A 150 4.90 -0.93 -5.35
CA VAL A 150 6.11 -1.75 -5.48
C VAL A 150 7.33 -0.88 -5.79
N ASP A 151 8.52 -1.43 -5.59
CA ASP A 151 9.80 -0.76 -5.84
C ASP A 151 10.27 -0.78 -7.31
N ASP A 152 9.44 -1.31 -8.22
CA ASP A 152 9.73 -1.46 -9.65
C ASP A 152 11.03 -2.23 -9.97
N SER A 153 11.51 -3.09 -9.04
CA SER A 153 12.80 -3.79 -9.19
C SER A 153 12.84 -4.79 -10.36
N VAL A 154 11.68 -5.18 -10.91
CA VAL A 154 11.57 -6.13 -12.04
C VAL A 154 11.17 -5.40 -13.32
N ALA A 155 10.14 -4.56 -13.25
CA ALA A 155 9.63 -3.72 -14.33
C ALA A 155 8.74 -2.61 -13.73
N PRO A 156 8.37 -1.56 -14.48
CA PRO A 156 7.39 -0.59 -14.00
C PRO A 156 6.08 -1.27 -13.57
N GLY A 157 5.69 -1.06 -12.31
CA GLY A 157 4.52 -1.69 -11.68
C GLY A 157 4.74 -3.12 -11.16
N VAL A 158 5.97 -3.64 -11.24
CA VAL A 158 6.35 -5.00 -10.82
C VAL A 158 7.62 -4.97 -9.96
N GLY A 159 7.53 -5.43 -8.72
CA GLY A 159 8.66 -5.41 -7.80
C GLY A 159 8.31 -5.91 -6.42
N LYS A 160 9.15 -5.60 -5.44
CA LYS A 160 8.89 -5.92 -4.04
C LYS A 160 7.85 -4.98 -3.47
N ARG A 161 6.93 -5.53 -2.68
CA ARG A 161 5.85 -4.78 -2.07
C ARG A 161 6.36 -3.77 -1.04
N LEU A 162 5.89 -2.53 -1.16
CA LEU A 162 6.12 -1.43 -0.23
C LEU A 162 4.79 -1.08 0.46
N ASP A 163 4.55 -1.66 1.63
CA ASP A 163 3.34 -1.38 2.42
C ASP A 163 3.40 -0.02 3.11
N GLY A 164 2.27 0.69 3.13
CA GLY A 164 2.17 2.06 3.67
C GLY A 164 2.60 3.14 2.68
N TRP A 165 3.02 2.76 1.46
CA TRP A 165 3.35 3.68 0.39
C TRP A 165 2.16 3.77 -0.57
N PRO A 166 1.54 4.95 -0.73
CA PRO A 166 0.30 5.05 -1.50
C PRO A 166 0.50 4.72 -2.97
N ASN A 167 -0.47 4.03 -3.56
CA ASN A 167 -0.55 3.79 -5.00
C ASN A 167 -1.04 5.07 -5.70
N ARG A 168 -0.10 5.92 -6.12
CA ARG A 168 -0.40 7.27 -6.63
C ARG A 168 -0.80 7.29 -8.11
N ASP A 169 -0.74 6.16 -8.80
CA ASP A 169 -1.07 6.04 -10.23
C ASP A 169 -2.20 5.04 -10.49
N LEU A 170 -2.82 4.47 -9.45
CA LEU A 170 -4.04 3.66 -9.59
C LEU A 170 -5.16 4.47 -10.25
N ASN A 171 -5.66 3.98 -11.38
CA ASN A 171 -6.81 4.56 -12.06
C ASN A 171 -8.09 3.87 -11.60
N VAL A 172 -8.60 4.28 -10.44
CA VAL A 172 -9.81 3.69 -9.82
C VAL A 172 -11.00 3.77 -10.78
N GLY A 173 -11.18 4.91 -11.46
CA GLY A 173 -12.26 5.10 -12.42
C GLY A 173 -12.21 4.09 -13.56
N ALA A 174 -11.04 3.88 -14.16
CA ALA A 174 -10.86 2.87 -15.21
C ALA A 174 -11.12 1.44 -14.70
N VAL A 175 -10.66 1.11 -13.49
CA VAL A 175 -10.87 -0.21 -12.89
C VAL A 175 -12.36 -0.47 -12.65
N VAL A 176 -13.08 0.46 -12.02
CA VAL A 176 -14.52 0.32 -11.78
C VAL A 176 -15.29 0.24 -13.10
N ASN A 177 -14.87 0.99 -14.11
CA ASN A 177 -15.52 1.00 -15.42
C ASN A 177 -15.38 -0.32 -16.21
N LEU A 178 -14.50 -1.23 -15.78
CA LEU A 178 -14.46 -2.61 -16.31
C LEU A 178 -15.69 -3.43 -15.92
N ALA A 179 -16.42 -3.04 -14.87
CA ALA A 179 -17.60 -3.77 -14.42
C ALA A 179 -18.68 -3.83 -15.52
N PRO A 180 -19.23 -5.02 -15.80
CA PRO A 180 -20.31 -5.18 -16.78
C PRO A 180 -21.64 -4.57 -16.33
N ASN A 181 -21.86 -4.40 -15.03
CA ASN A 181 -23.10 -3.85 -14.49
C ASN A 181 -22.81 -2.67 -13.55
N LEU A 182 -23.06 -1.45 -14.01
CA LEU A 182 -22.95 -0.23 -13.17
C LEU A 182 -24.32 0.35 -12.83
N GLN A 183 -25.41 -0.29 -13.26
CA GLN A 183 -26.78 0.09 -12.92
C GLN A 183 -27.03 0.29 -11.42
N PRO A 184 -26.46 -0.50 -10.48
CA PRO A 184 -26.62 -0.25 -9.04
C PRO A 184 -26.07 1.11 -8.61
N VAL A 185 -24.93 1.52 -9.16
CA VAL A 185 -24.31 2.84 -8.92
C VAL A 185 -25.16 3.92 -9.58
N ALA A 186 -25.57 3.72 -10.83
CA ALA A 186 -26.41 4.66 -11.57
C ALA A 186 -27.75 4.94 -10.84
N THR A 187 -28.37 3.88 -10.31
CA THR A 187 -29.61 3.95 -9.52
C THR A 187 -29.41 4.78 -8.24
N LEU A 188 -28.32 4.54 -7.51
CA LEU A 188 -28.01 5.30 -6.29
C LEU A 188 -27.81 6.80 -6.58
N LEU A 189 -27.18 7.11 -7.71
CA LEU A 189 -26.88 8.49 -8.12
C LEU A 189 -28.04 9.18 -8.86
N GLY A 190 -29.11 8.45 -9.21
CA GLY A 190 -30.24 9.00 -9.96
C GLY A 190 -29.90 9.39 -11.40
N VAL A 191 -28.90 8.74 -12.01
CA VAL A 191 -28.45 8.97 -13.39
C VAL A 191 -28.47 7.67 -14.20
N ASP A 192 -28.25 7.74 -15.51
CA ASP A 192 -28.08 6.56 -16.35
C ASP A 192 -26.65 5.98 -16.29
N GLU A 193 -26.48 4.73 -16.71
CA GLU A 193 -25.18 4.06 -16.67
C GLU A 193 -24.13 4.74 -17.55
N ALA A 194 -24.49 5.30 -18.71
CA ALA A 194 -23.55 5.95 -19.60
C ALA A 194 -22.97 7.23 -18.96
N THR A 195 -23.79 7.95 -18.19
CA THR A 195 -23.33 9.07 -17.36
C THR A 195 -22.31 8.62 -16.32
N VAL A 196 -22.58 7.53 -15.58
CA VAL A 196 -21.61 6.99 -14.59
C VAL A 196 -20.28 6.63 -15.26
N ARG A 197 -20.32 5.92 -16.39
CA ARG A 197 -19.12 5.51 -17.13
C ARG A 197 -18.29 6.71 -17.59
N THR A 198 -18.97 7.75 -18.08
CA THR A 198 -18.32 9.01 -18.51
C THR A 198 -17.60 9.68 -17.34
N VAL A 199 -18.24 9.75 -16.16
CA VAL A 199 -17.63 10.32 -14.96
C VAL A 199 -16.43 9.50 -14.50
N LEU A 200 -16.55 8.17 -14.41
CA LEU A 200 -15.45 7.29 -14.02
C LEU A 200 -14.25 7.43 -14.96
N GLN A 201 -14.47 7.53 -16.28
CA GLN A 201 -13.41 7.75 -17.25
C GLN A 201 -12.70 9.10 -17.10
N SER A 202 -13.38 10.11 -16.52
CA SER A 202 -12.82 11.45 -16.32
C SER A 202 -11.85 11.55 -15.13
N TRP A 203 -11.87 10.59 -14.19
CA TRP A 203 -11.02 10.65 -12.99
C TRP A 203 -9.54 10.55 -13.35
N GLY A 204 -9.15 9.52 -14.11
CA GLY A 204 -7.77 9.27 -14.48
C GLY A 204 -6.88 8.72 -13.34
N PRO A 205 -5.60 8.46 -13.61
CA PRO A 205 -4.65 7.88 -12.66
C PRO A 205 -4.48 8.71 -11.38
N GLY A 206 -4.44 8.04 -10.23
CA GLY A 206 -4.20 8.67 -8.92
C GLY A 206 -5.38 9.47 -8.37
N ARG A 207 -6.54 9.43 -9.04
CA ARG A 207 -7.75 10.14 -8.63
C ARG A 207 -8.88 9.17 -8.35
N PHE A 208 -9.64 9.47 -7.33
CA PHE A 208 -10.86 8.78 -6.94
C PHE A 208 -11.74 9.76 -6.18
N ASP A 209 -13.05 9.53 -6.22
CA ASP A 209 -13.98 10.19 -5.31
C ASP A 209 -14.03 9.37 -4.01
N ALA A 210 -13.79 10.02 -2.87
CA ALA A 210 -13.81 9.38 -1.57
C ALA A 210 -15.17 9.50 -0.86
N GLU A 211 -16.08 10.31 -1.42
CA GLU A 211 -17.38 10.65 -0.82
C GLU A 211 -18.53 9.83 -1.43
N LEU A 212 -18.33 9.24 -2.61
CA LEU A 212 -19.30 8.42 -3.35
C LEU A 212 -19.07 6.91 -3.20
#